data_AF-A0A9D8BMP8-F1
#
_entry.id   AF-A0A9D8BMP8-F1
#
_cell.length_a   1.000
_cell.length_b   1.000
_cell.length_c   1.000
_cell.angle_alpha   90.00
_cell.angle_beta   90.00
_cell.angle_gamma   90.00
#
_symmetry.space_group_name_H-M   'P 1'
#
loop_
_entity.id
_entity.type
_entity.pdbx_description
1 polymer ?
#
loop_
_entity_poly.entity_id
_entity_poly.type
_entity_poly.pdbx_seq_one_letter_code
_entity_poly.pdbx_strand_id
1 'polypeptide(L)'
;MEDQYNTYQENKLKEFEDACLRCGNCCGAADNNPCEHLILDKDGKYFCDIYENRFGLHKAKNGNVFLCVPIRNILFKSWTGSEKCVYKKMLVR
;
A
#
# COMPACT_ATOMS: atom_id res chain seq x y z
N MET A 1 27.88 -12.01 3.91
CA MET A 1 27.60 -10.60 3.53
C MET A 1 26.18 -10.48 2.95
N GLU A 2 25.76 -11.41 2.09
CA GLU A 2 24.36 -11.55 1.64
C GLU A 2 23.36 -11.75 2.78
N ASP A 3 23.66 -12.61 3.76
CA ASP A 3 22.72 -12.92 4.86
C ASP A 3 22.33 -11.70 5.70
N GLN A 4 23.28 -10.79 5.98
CA GLN A 4 23.00 -9.58 6.76
C GLN A 4 22.14 -8.58 5.98
N TYR A 5 22.39 -8.44 4.68
CA TYR A 5 21.59 -7.55 3.84
C TYR A 5 20.17 -8.06 3.66
N ASN A 6 19.99 -9.37 3.44
CA ASN A 6 18.68 -10.00 3.32
C ASN A 6 17.88 -9.85 4.62
N THR A 7 18.50 -10.16 5.77
CA THR A 7 17.88 -9.98 7.09
C THR A 7 17.46 -8.52 7.31
N TYR A 8 18.29 -7.55 6.92
CA TYR A 8 17.93 -6.13 6.99
C TYR A 8 16.70 -5.78 6.13
N GLN A 9 16.65 -6.28 4.88
CA GLN A 9 15.50 -6.05 4.00
C GLN A 9 14.21 -6.67 4.55
N GLU A 10 14.28 -7.89 5.09
CA GLU A 10 13.14 -8.58 5.70
C GLU A 10 12.62 -7.83 6.93
N ASN A 11 13.52 -7.42 7.83
CA ASN A 11 13.16 -6.64 9.01
C ASN A 11 12.50 -5.30 8.64
N LYS A 12 13.05 -4.61 7.63
CA LYS A 12 12.45 -3.37 7.13
C LYS A 12 11.09 -3.62 6.51
N LEU A 13 10.95 -4.65 5.67
CA LEU A 13 9.65 -5.02 5.10
C LEU A 13 8.63 -5.25 6.21
N LYS A 14 8.97 -6.04 7.23
CA LYS A 14 8.10 -6.30 8.38
C LYS A 14 7.73 -5.02 9.13
N GLU A 15 8.70 -4.15 9.43
CA GLU A 15 8.47 -2.86 10.09
C GLU A 15 7.49 -1.99 9.29
N PHE A 16 7.64 -1.95 7.97
CA PHE A 16 6.71 -1.24 7.10
C PHE A 16 5.32 -1.89 7.17
N GLU A 17 5.21 -3.18 6.91
CA GLU A 17 3.92 -3.89 6.91
C GLU A 17 3.16 -3.75 8.25
N ASP A 18 3.87 -3.82 9.37
CA ASP A 18 3.31 -3.64 10.72
C ASP A 18 2.82 -2.20 10.96
N ALA A 19 3.48 -1.21 10.38
CA ALA A 19 3.07 0.19 10.49
C ALA A 19 1.83 0.51 9.65
N CYS A 20 1.53 -0.28 8.61
CA CYS A 20 0.43 -0.02 7.69
C CYS A 20 -0.92 0.10 8.42
N LEU A 21 -1.56 1.28 8.34
CA LEU A 21 -2.88 1.50 8.93
C LEU A 21 -4.03 0.81 8.19
N ARG A 22 -3.75 0.14 7.06
CA ARG A 22 -4.76 -0.50 6.21
C ARG A 22 -5.92 0.44 5.84
N CYS A 23 -5.60 1.71 5.57
CA CYS A 23 -6.59 2.74 5.27
C CYS A 23 -7.13 2.73 3.83
N GLY A 24 -6.52 1.94 2.93
CA GLY A 24 -6.96 1.82 1.54
C GLY A 24 -6.62 3.01 0.63
N ASN A 25 -6.03 4.10 1.14
CA ASN A 25 -5.76 5.32 0.33
C ASN A 25 -4.84 5.05 -0.86
N CYS A 26 -3.74 4.31 -0.68
CA CYS A 26 -2.85 3.92 -1.78
C CYS A 26 -3.49 2.90 -2.75
N CYS A 27 -4.64 2.34 -2.39
CA CYS A 27 -5.42 1.40 -3.20
C CYS A 27 -6.68 2.06 -3.80
N GLY A 28 -6.79 3.39 -3.75
CA GLY A 28 -7.87 4.16 -4.38
C GLY A 28 -9.14 4.36 -3.54
N ALA A 29 -9.15 3.95 -2.26
CA ALA A 29 -10.34 4.12 -1.40
C ALA A 29 -10.73 5.60 -1.20
N ALA A 30 -9.74 6.49 -1.10
CA ALA A 30 -9.98 7.92 -0.89
C ALA A 30 -10.54 8.64 -2.13
N ASP A 31 -10.35 8.07 -3.31
CA ASP A 31 -10.81 8.62 -4.60
C ASP A 31 -12.18 8.10 -5.03
N ASN A 32 -12.85 7.31 -4.18
CA ASN A 32 -14.04 6.51 -4.55
C ASN A 32 -13.82 5.58 -5.75
N ASN A 33 -12.56 5.28 -6.09
CA ASN A 33 -12.17 4.39 -7.18
C ASN A 33 -11.23 3.29 -6.66
N PRO A 34 -11.68 2.48 -5.68
CA PRO A 34 -10.83 1.46 -5.10
C PRO A 34 -10.50 0.36 -6.12
N CYS A 35 -9.35 -0.28 -5.94
CA CYS A 35 -9.01 -1.54 -6.61
C CYS A 35 -10.18 -2.54 -6.50
N GLU A 36 -10.42 -3.33 -7.54
CA GLU A 36 -11.44 -4.40 -7.54
C GLU A 36 -11.22 -5.42 -6.41
N HIS A 37 -9.95 -5.65 -6.07
CA HIS A 37 -9.47 -6.54 -5.02
C HIS A 37 -9.46 -5.91 -3.61
N LEU A 38 -9.87 -4.65 -3.46
CA LEU A 38 -9.90 -3.97 -2.17
C LEU A 38 -11.23 -4.25 -1.45
N ILE A 39 -11.10 -4.89 -0.29
CA ILE A 39 -12.22 -5.31 0.55
C ILE A 39 -12.17 -4.53 1.87
N LEU A 40 -13.32 -4.04 2.30
CA LEU A 40 -13.52 -3.39 3.60
C LEU A 40 -13.99 -4.45 4.61
N ASP A 41 -13.30 -4.57 5.74
CA ASP A 41 -13.73 -5.44 6.84
C ASP A 41 -14.79 -4.77 7.72
N LYS A 42 -15.26 -5.50 8.73
CA LYS A 42 -16.29 -5.05 9.67
C LYS A 42 -15.80 -3.97 10.64
N ASP A 43 -14.48 -3.88 10.84
CA ASP A 43 -13.82 -2.94 11.74
C ASP A 43 -13.41 -1.64 11.02
N GLY A 44 -13.74 -1.51 9.73
CA GLY A 44 -13.44 -0.35 8.91
C GLY A 44 -12.03 -0.34 8.32
N LYS A 45 -11.29 -1.45 8.36
CA LYS A 45 -9.97 -1.59 7.74
C LYS A 45 -10.08 -2.25 6.36
N TYR A 46 -9.16 -1.88 5.49
CA TYR A 46 -9.08 -2.44 4.15
C TYR A 46 -8.05 -3.57 4.05
N PHE A 47 -8.36 -4.58 3.24
CA PHE A 47 -7.43 -5.65 2.88
C PHE A 47 -7.52 -5.95 1.38
N CYS A 48 -6.44 -6.50 0.84
CA CYS A 48 -6.38 -6.97 -0.53
C CYS A 48 -6.45 -8.50 -0.51
N ASP A 49 -7.40 -9.09 -1.24
CA ASP A 49 -7.55 -10.55 -1.34
C ASP A 49 -6.39 -11.21 -2.11
N ILE A 50 -5.74 -10.48 -3.02
CA ILE A 50 -4.57 -10.92 -3.77
C ILE A 50 -3.25 -10.36 -3.21
N TYR A 51 -3.15 -10.11 -1.89
CA TYR A 51 -2.02 -9.37 -1.31
C TYR A 51 -0.64 -9.85 -1.77
N GLU A 52 -0.40 -11.16 -1.79
CA GLU A 52 0.89 -11.74 -2.19
C GLU A 52 1.22 -11.52 -3.67
N ASN A 53 0.21 -11.35 -4.53
CA ASN A 53 0.35 -11.17 -5.97
C ASN A 53 -0.18 -9.80 -6.44
N ARG A 54 -0.19 -8.80 -5.54
CA ARG A 54 -0.86 -7.51 -5.75
C ARG A 54 -0.16 -6.55 -6.70
N PHE A 55 1.09 -6.80 -7.06
CA PHE A 55 1.87 -5.85 -7.86
C PHE A 55 1.69 -6.12 -9.35
N GLY A 56 1.39 -5.07 -10.11
CA GLY A 56 1.06 -5.19 -11.52
C GLY A 56 -0.11 -4.31 -11.93
N LEU A 57 -0.61 -4.54 -13.15
CA LEU A 57 -1.79 -3.83 -13.68
C LEU A 57 -3.05 -4.44 -13.08
N HIS A 58 -3.89 -3.57 -12.51
CA HIS A 58 -5.19 -3.95 -11.94
C HIS A 58 -6.28 -2.97 -12.37
N LYS A 59 -7.54 -3.37 -12.16
CA LYS A 59 -8.69 -2.51 -12.42
C LYS A 59 -9.25 -1.97 -11.11
N ALA A 60 -9.72 -0.73 -11.15
CA ALA A 60 -10.59 -0.16 -10.13
C ALA A 60 -12.04 -0.61 -10.38
N LYS A 61 -12.90 -0.51 -9.36
CA LYS A 61 -14.33 -0.89 -9.46
C LYS A 61 -15.11 -0.10 -10.51
N ASN A 62 -14.61 1.06 -10.92
CA ASN A 62 -15.19 1.88 -11.99
C ASN A 62 -14.67 1.51 -13.41
N GLY A 63 -13.78 0.53 -13.53
CA GLY A 63 -13.19 0.07 -14.80
C GLY A 63 -11.85 0.71 -15.16
N ASN A 64 -11.40 1.74 -14.44
CA ASN A 64 -10.10 2.37 -14.72
C ASN A 64 -8.94 1.40 -14.43
N VAL A 65 -7.92 1.40 -15.30
CA VAL A 65 -6.71 0.60 -15.11
C VAL A 65 -5.64 1.43 -14.41
N PHE A 66 -4.95 0.84 -13.43
CA PHE A 66 -3.82 1.47 -12.75
C PHE A 66 -2.75 0.43 -12.41
N LEU A 67 -1.55 0.91 -12.07
CA LEU A 67 -0.42 0.08 -11.66
C LEU A 67 -0.34 0.03 -10.13
N CYS A 68 -0.58 -1.14 -9.54
CA CYS A 68 -0.25 -1.37 -8.14
C CYS A 68 1.25 -1.62 -8.01
N VAL A 69 1.89 -0.88 -7.11
CA VAL A 69 3.35 -0.86 -6.95
C VAL A 69 3.73 -0.96 -5.49
N PRO A 70 4.96 -1.44 -5.18
CA PRO A 70 5.51 -1.35 -3.84
C PRO A 70 5.44 0.08 -3.31
N ILE A 71 5.02 0.26 -2.06
CA ILE A 71 4.76 1.59 -1.50
C ILE A 71 5.98 2.51 -1.60
N ARG A 72 7.19 1.95 -1.42
CA ARG A 72 8.50 2.63 -1.57
C ARG A 72 8.66 3.37 -2.90
N ASN A 73 8.01 2.88 -3.97
CA ASN A 73 8.10 3.47 -5.32
C ASN A 73 7.27 4.76 -5.45
N ILE A 74 6.31 4.98 -4.55
CA ILE A 74 5.41 6.13 -4.58
C ILE A 74 5.54 7.03 -3.36
N LEU A 75 6.36 6.68 -2.35
CA LEU A 75 6.48 7.45 -1.10
C LEU A 75 6.75 8.95 -1.30
N PHE A 76 7.48 9.33 -2.34
CA PHE A 76 7.81 10.72 -2.66
C PHE A 76 6.82 11.38 -3.65
N LYS A 77 5.81 10.65 -4.09
CA LYS A 77 4.77 11.13 -5.03
C LYS A 77 3.51 11.51 -4.27
N SER A 78 2.67 12.35 -4.85
CA SER A 78 1.35 12.69 -4.28
C SER A 78 0.27 11.77 -4.83
N TRP A 79 -0.62 11.32 -3.95
CA TRP A 79 -1.89 10.66 -4.26
C TRP A 79 -2.94 11.11 -3.24
N THR A 80 -4.22 10.89 -3.52
CA THR A 80 -5.29 11.31 -2.63
C THR A 80 -5.22 10.57 -1.30
N GLY A 81 -5.26 11.33 -0.20
CA GLY A 81 -5.11 10.78 1.15
C GLY A 81 -3.66 10.40 1.52
N SER A 82 -2.67 10.76 0.70
CA SER A 82 -1.26 10.46 0.97
C SER A 82 -0.69 11.21 2.18
N GLU A 83 -1.26 12.35 2.55
CA GLU A 83 -0.91 13.13 3.75
C GLU A 83 -1.21 12.38 5.06
N LYS A 84 -2.11 11.40 5.00
CA LYS A 84 -2.45 10.52 6.13
C LYS A 84 -1.57 9.26 6.18
N CYS A 85 -0.76 9.00 5.15
CA CYS A 85 0.08 7.82 5.07
C CYS A 85 1.19 7.85 6.13
N VAL A 86 1.21 6.84 7.01
CA VAL A 86 2.20 6.70 8.07
C VAL A 86 3.63 6.68 7.53
N TYR A 87 3.86 6.03 6.38
CA TYR A 87 5.19 5.92 5.78
C TYR A 87 5.74 7.27 5.34
N LYS A 88 4.88 8.13 4.76
CA LYS A 88 5.29 9.49 4.43
C LYS A 88 5.64 10.28 5.68
N LYS A 89 4.86 10.13 6.75
CA LYS A 89 5.14 10.80 8.04
C LYS A 89 6.46 10.34 8.67
N MET A 90 6.84 9.07 8.49
CA MET A 90 8.11 8.54 8.95
C MET A 90 9.31 9.11 8.20
N LEU A 91 9.15 9.48 6.91
CA LEU A 91 10.22 10.06 6.09
C LEU A 91 10.51 11.54 6.36
N VAL A 92 9.58 12.26 7.00
CA VAL A 92 9.70 13.69 7.29
C VAL A 92 10.26 13.94 8.71
N ARG A 93 10.70 12.89 9.40
CA ARG A 93 11.31 12.96 10.73
C ARG A 93 12.82 13.12 10.68
#